data_AF-A0A1V5IMR5-F1
#
_entry.id   AF-A0A1V5IMR5-F1
#
_cell.length_a   1.000
_cell.length_b   1.000
_cell.length_c   1.000
_cell.angle_alpha   90.00
_cell.angle_beta   90.00
_cell.angle_gamma   90.00
#
_symmetry.space_group_name_H-M   'P 1'
#
loop_
_entity.id
_entity.type
_entity.pdbx_description
1 polymer ?
#
loop_
_entity_poly.entity_id
_entity_poly.type
_entity_poly.pdbx_seq_one_letter_code
_entity_poly.pdbx_strand_id
1 'polypeptide(L)' 'MDKHGYFNFGPLSNFKKAVFDKAKIIVVEVVEDMPWCYGGFDECIHISDVNYIIENKTDKLITIPSPIATDTEKTIAGYI' A
#
# COMPACT_ATOMS: atom_id res chain seq x y z
N MET A 1 12.94 0.69 -0.58
CA MET A 1 13.48 -0.20 0.48
C MET A 1 14.18 0.67 1.50
N ASP A 2 14.04 0.37 2.79
CA ASP A 2 14.79 1.08 3.82
C ASP A 2 16.24 0.58 3.94
N LYS A 3 17.00 1.18 4.85
CA LYS A 3 18.41 0.80 5.12
C LYS A 3 18.56 -0.60 5.74
N HIS A 4 17.47 -1.23 6.18
CA HIS A 4 17.46 -2.54 6.82
C HIS A 4 16.98 -3.65 5.88
N GLY A 5 16.70 -3.33 4.62
CA GLY A 5 16.30 -4.33 3.62
C GLY A 5 14.78 -4.55 3.54
N TYR A 6 13.96 -3.68 4.13
CA TYR A 6 12.51 -3.83 4.13
C TYR A 6 11.82 -2.98 3.05
N PHE A 7 10.85 -3.59 2.40
CA PHE A 7 9.82 -2.91 1.62
C PHE A 7 8.55 -2.77 2.46
N ASN A 8 7.84 -1.66 2.31
CA ASN A 8 6.56 -1.41 3.00
C ASN A 8 5.40 -1.61 2.02
N PHE A 9 4.29 -2.14 2.52
CA PHE A 9 3.10 -2.43 1.72
C PHE A 9 2.25 -1.19 1.40
N GLY A 10 2.60 -0.03 1.96
CA GLY A 10 1.86 1.21 1.86
C GLY A 10 0.46 1.09 2.47
N PRO A 11 -0.56 1.76 1.91
CA PRO A 11 -1.92 1.74 2.45
C PRO A 11 -2.64 0.40 2.22
N LEU A 12 -1.94 -0.58 1.65
CA LEU A 12 -2.49 -1.84 1.20
C LEU A 12 -2.08 -3.01 2.14
N SER A 13 -1.86 -2.74 3.42
CA SER A 13 -1.36 -3.72 4.41
C SER A 13 -2.43 -4.69 4.95
N ASN A 14 -3.59 -4.79 4.31
CA ASN A 14 -4.75 -5.54 4.82
C ASN A 14 -4.49 -7.05 5.03
N PHE A 15 -4.16 -7.78 3.97
CA PHE A 15 -3.92 -9.23 3.97
C PHE A 15 -2.63 -9.62 3.26
N LYS A 16 -1.83 -8.63 2.84
CA LYS A 16 -0.63 -8.84 2.01
C LYS A 16 0.35 -9.81 2.66
N LYS A 17 0.67 -9.67 3.94
CA LYS A 17 1.59 -10.60 4.60
C LYS A 17 1.12 -12.05 4.49
N ALA A 18 -0.14 -12.33 4.80
CA ALA A 18 -0.69 -13.67 4.71
C ALA A 18 -0.62 -14.24 3.28
N VAL A 19 -0.83 -13.40 2.26
CA VAL A 19 -0.67 -13.79 0.85
C VAL A 19 0.79 -14.10 0.54
N PHE A 20 1.71 -13.21 0.93
CA PHE A 20 3.14 -13.37 0.65
C PHE A 20 3.71 -14.61 1.36
N ASP A 21 3.29 -14.90 2.60
CA ASP A 21 3.72 -16.09 3.36
C ASP A 21 3.32 -17.42 2.71
N LYS A 22 2.32 -17.41 1.82
CA LYS A 22 1.87 -18.59 1.06
C LYS A 22 2.32 -18.58 -0.38
N ALA A 23 2.83 -17.45 -0.87
CA ALA A 23 3.25 -17.31 -2.26
C ALA A 23 4.50 -18.16 -2.52
N LYS A 24 4.51 -18.87 -3.64
CA LYS A 24 5.70 -19.61 -4.11
C LYS A 24 6.74 -18.69 -4.74
N ILE A 25 6.27 -17.58 -5.32
CA ILE A 25 7.08 -16.57 -5.98
C ILE A 25 6.54 -15.22 -5.54
N ILE A 26 7.43 -14.38 -5.01
CA ILE A 26 7.16 -13.04 -4.52
C ILE A 26 7.86 -12.04 -5.43
N VAL A 27 7.06 -11.18 -6.07
CA VAL A 27 7.54 -10.06 -6.87
C VAL A 27 7.06 -8.79 -6.20
N VAL A 28 7.96 -7.82 -6.01
CA VAL A 28 7.61 -6.49 -5.52
C VAL A 28 7.87 -5.45 -6.61
N GLU A 29 6.95 -4.51 -6.76
CA GLU A 29 7.13 -3.32 -7.58
C GLU A 29 7.40 -2.14 -6.65
N VAL A 30 8.55 -1.52 -6.83
CA VAL A 30 8.98 -0.36 -6.06
C VAL A 30 8.54 0.87 -6.84
N VAL A 31 7.63 1.63 -6.24
CA VAL A 31 7.13 2.91 -6.77
C VAL A 31 7.54 4.02 -5.79
N GLU A 32 8.18 5.07 -6.27
CA GLU A 32 8.76 6.13 -5.42
C GLU A 32 7.70 6.92 -4.64
N ASP A 33 6.50 7.07 -5.19
CA ASP A 33 5.40 7.79 -4.54
C ASP A 33 4.54 6.92 -3.63
N MET A 34 4.83 5.62 -3.50
CA MET A 34 4.19 4.75 -2.52
C MET A 34 4.54 5.22 -1.11
N PRO A 35 3.56 5.67 -0.30
CA PRO A 35 3.85 6.17 1.02
C PRO A 35 4.29 5.03 1.94
N TRP A 36 5.22 5.34 2.84
CA TRP A 36 5.55 4.43 3.94
C TRP A 36 4.46 4.52 5.01
N CYS A 37 3.60 3.51 5.09
CA CYS A 37 2.59 3.43 6.12
C CYS A 37 3.15 2.73 7.34
N TYR A 38 3.30 3.49 8.44
CA TYR A 38 3.74 2.92 9.71
C TYR A 38 2.71 1.94 10.26
N GLY A 39 3.21 0.83 10.76
CA GLY A 39 2.46 -0.17 11.50
C GLY A 39 3.32 -0.69 12.65
N GLY A 40 3.03 -1.90 13.08
CA GLY A 40 3.88 -2.65 13.99
C GLY A 40 3.66 -4.16 13.87
N PHE A 41 2.93 -4.59 12.85
CA PHE A 41 2.59 -5.98 12.61
C PHE A 41 2.30 -6.14 11.12
N ASP A 42 3.22 -6.79 10.42
CA ASP A 42 3.03 -7.30 9.06
C ASP A 42 2.87 -6.25 7.94
N GLU A 43 3.28 -4.99 8.17
CA GLU A 43 3.24 -3.93 7.15
C GLU A 43 4.45 -3.91 6.19
N CYS A 44 5.43 -4.77 6.44
CA CYS A 44 6.68 -4.83 5.69
C CYS A 44 7.06 -6.25 5.28
N ILE A 45 7.89 -6.35 4.24
CA ILE A 45 8.55 -7.58 3.81
C ILE A 45 10.05 -7.34 3.64
N HIS A 46 10.86 -8.27 4.14
CA HIS A 46 12.32 -8.20 3.99
C HIS A 46 12.74 -8.72 2.60
N ILE A 47 13.79 -8.14 2.03
CA ILE A 47 14.31 -8.53 0.71
C ILE A 47 14.70 -10.00 0.61
N SER A 48 15.04 -10.67 1.72
CA SER A 48 15.32 -12.12 1.73
C SER A 48 14.13 -12.97 1.29
N ASP A 49 12.91 -12.46 1.45
CA ASP A 49 11.69 -13.17 1.15
C ASP A 49 11.16 -12.79 -0.26
N VAL A 50 11.88 -11.95 -0.99
CA VAL A 50 11.49 -11.46 -2.32
C VAL A 50 12.28 -12.18 -3.40
N ASN A 51 11.59 -12.72 -4.42
CA ASN A 51 12.25 -13.39 -5.55
C ASN A 51 12.66 -12.42 -6.65
N TYR A 52 11.84 -11.40 -6.93
CA TYR A 52 12.10 -10.43 -8.00
C TYR A 52 11.66 -9.02 -7.59
N ILE A 53 12.37 -8.01 -8.09
CA ILE A 53 12.10 -6.60 -7.85
C ILE A 53 11.95 -5.89 -9.19
N ILE A 54 10.88 -5.11 -9.33
CA ILE A 54 10.64 -4.20 -10.45
C ILE A 54 10.78 -2.77 -9.92
N GLU A 55 11.63 -1.95 -10.53
CA GLU A 55 11.72 -0.51 -10.21
C GLU A 55 10.85 0.28 -11.19
N ASN A 56 9.72 0.81 -10.72
CA ASN A 56 8.87 1.70 -11.48
C ASN A 56 9.17 3.16 -11.11
N LYS A 57 9.67 3.92 -12.08
CA LYS A 57 10.06 5.33 -11.92
C LYS A 57 9.14 6.29 -12.68
N THR A 58 8.15 5.75 -13.38
CA THR A 58 7.30 6.54 -14.29
C THR A 58 5.88 6.65 -13.80
N ASP A 59 5.32 5.56 -13.28
CA ASP A 59 3.92 5.54 -12.92
C ASP A 59 3.71 6.14 -11.54
N LYS A 60 2.53 6.73 -11.36
CA LYS A 60 2.09 7.29 -10.09
C LYS A 60 0.95 6.49 -9.51
N LEU A 61 0.80 6.55 -8.20
CA LEU A 61 -0.38 6.04 -7.51
C LEU A 61 -1.64 6.70 -8.05
N ILE A 62 -2.58 5.83 -8.44
CA ILE A 62 -3.91 6.25 -8.87
C ILE A 62 -4.71 6.66 -7.64
N THR A 63 -5.43 7.77 -7.73
CA THR A 63 -6.32 8.25 -6.68
C THR A 63 -7.77 8.13 -7.12
N ILE A 64 -8.67 7.95 -6.14
CA ILE A 64 -10.10 7.97 -6.39
C ILE A 64 -10.55 9.44 -6.42
N PRO A 65 -11.28 9.88 -7.46
CA PRO A 65 -11.78 11.25 -7.51
C PRO A 65 -12.80 11.49 -6.38
N SER A 66 -12.77 12.68 -5.78
CA SER A 66 -13.74 13.05 -4.75
C SER A 66 -15.04 13.55 -5.39
N PRO A 67 -16.21 12.94 -5.09
CA PRO A 67 -17.49 13.44 -5.55
C PRO A 67 -17.90 14.72 -4.82
N ILE A 68 -18.73 15.55 -5.46
CA ILE A 68 -19.35 16.70 -4.81
C ILE A 68 -20.51 16.21 -3.94
N ALA A 69 -20.50 16.58 -2.67
CA ALA A 69 -21.58 16.23 -1.74
C ALA A 69 -22.91 16.91 -2.11
N THR A 70 -23.96 16.12 -2.17
CA THR A 70 -25.37 16.52 -2.30
C THR A 70 -25.88 17.19 -1.02
N ASP A 71 -26.98 17.93 -1.13
CA ASP A 71 -27.60 18.56 0.04
C ASP A 71 -28.16 17.54 1.04
N THR A 72 -28.60 16.37 0.56
CA THR A 72 -28.98 15.23 1.41
C THR A 72 -27.79 14.73 2.23
N GLU A 73 -26.62 14.52 1.60
CA GLU A 73 -25.41 14.07 2.31
C GLU A 73 -24.93 15.10 3.35
N LYS A 74 -24.99 16.39 3.03
CA LYS A 74 -24.68 17.47 4.01
C LYS A 74 -25.66 17.47 5.18
N THR A 75 -26.95 17.24 4.92
CA THR A 75 -27.96 17.16 5.97
C THR A 75 -27.71 15.96 6.88
N ILE A 76 -27.40 14.79 6.32
CA ILE A 76 -27.05 13.57 7.07
C ILE A 76 -25.81 13.81 7.93
N ALA A 77 -24.76 14.41 7.37
CA ALA A 77 -23.54 14.74 8.08
C ALA A 77 -23.75 15.72 9.24
N GLY A 78 -24.82 16.53 9.23
CA GLY A 78 -25.18 17.40 10.36
C GLY A 78 -25.75 16.66 11.58
N TYR A 79 -26.06 15.36 11.47
CA TYR A 79 -26.62 14.54 12.56
C TYR A 79 -25.64 13.50 13.13
N ILE A 80 -24.38 13.43 12.65
CA ILE A 80 -23.33 12.50 13.09
C ILE A 80 -22.12 13.33 13.53
#